data_AF-G5ST19-F1
#
_entry.id   AF-G5ST19-F1
#
_cell.length_a   1.000
_cell.length_b   1.000
_cell.length_c   1.000
_cell.angle_alpha   90.00
_cell.angle_beta   90.00
_cell.angle_gamma   90.00
#
_symmetry.space_group_name_H-M   'P 1'
#
loop_
_entity.id
_entity.type
_entity.pdbx_description
1 polymer ?
#
loop_
_entity_poly.entity_id
_entity_poly.type
_entity_poly.pdbx_seq_one_letter_code
_entity_poly.pdbx_strand_id
1 'polypeptide(L)'
;DKVIVPNTSLGASLLDENHQDFTIFYEALKRTALLDSLSRYRDDDYEIWKNNYKEFTQSMHIGNEDYVGKRPDHRYSGFTLFIVPDKALYEKYPDRFNESMTMDQKIDALYDLAAEKYADNTSASIFGLDKTDPATGKTYKELYWNKNSLKNRHNPLNMFLSYHILDRLFTSTAKLINCWQINTAYADPTEWVGTMLDFSAVKLEKVYRTIDPAVEYERDFYINHSEACTYNNYERIRGAHLTTPENADNFSLNVAYYYVDDVLAYDPIMRNKVMNTRLRIDFMTLWPELTNNNIRLCGNPTQAYNSGDNSEDGTEAGGYNYYLPPGYLKNVSISDNTTFFISRPIVYWSNMGGDVLGILGTSYDVTFRLPNVPPGTYELRLGYCALVDRGIGQVYVDGIPQGIPMDMRYSAGDSRVGGLYNGGKGWRNKEENSSGIYTTEELEENARVMKNNGYYSGPKSVFYGNDGNDAPRYSANTCTIYYNQDNLMRRKICNVEVKPNTHHTIRLRSVLTSSESGNFTLDYMELVPIDICGAGGLGEDLY
;
A
#
# COMPACT_ATOMS: atom_id res chain seq x y z
N ASP A 1 -9.04 -1.00 30.34
CA ASP A 1 -9.20 -0.05 29.23
C ASP A 1 -8.79 1.35 29.67
N LYS A 2 -7.58 1.78 29.30
CA LYS A 2 -7.21 3.20 29.37
C LYS A 2 -7.37 3.74 27.96
N VAL A 3 -8.25 4.71 27.79
CA VAL A 3 -8.29 5.54 26.58
C VAL A 3 -6.96 6.31 26.58
N ILE A 4 -6.03 5.91 25.71
CA ILE A 4 -4.78 6.63 25.49
C ILE A 4 -5.15 7.88 24.72
N VAL A 5 -5.21 9.01 25.42
CA VAL A 5 -5.37 10.34 24.79
C VAL A 5 -4.06 10.64 24.07
N PRO A 6 -4.08 11.16 22.81
CA PRO A 6 -2.85 11.53 22.12
C PRO A 6 -2.00 12.46 22.98
N ASN A 7 -0.71 12.16 23.15
CA ASN A 7 0.23 13.12 23.71
C ASN A 7 0.25 14.35 22.79
N THR A 8 0.07 15.55 23.35
CA THR A 8 0.09 16.82 22.60
C THR A 8 1.48 17.20 22.10
N SER A 9 2.51 16.43 22.46
CA SER A 9 3.89 16.61 22.00
C SER A 9 4.08 16.16 20.54
N LEU A 10 5.10 16.70 19.87
CA LEU A 10 5.53 16.25 18.55
C LEU A 10 6.46 15.05 18.65
N GLY A 11 6.69 14.36 17.53
CA GLY A 11 7.45 13.13 17.46
C GLY A 11 8.85 13.15 18.06
N ALA A 12 9.61 14.24 17.90
CA ALA A 12 10.94 14.35 18.50
C ALA A 12 10.87 14.24 20.04
N SER A 13 9.93 14.92 20.68
CA SER A 13 9.73 14.87 22.14
C SER A 13 9.29 13.49 22.62
N LEU A 14 8.44 12.79 21.85
CA LEU A 14 8.06 11.41 22.17
C LEU A 14 9.28 10.50 22.26
N LEU A 15 10.19 10.59 21.28
CA LEU A 15 11.40 9.77 21.27
C LEU A 15 12.41 10.24 22.34
N ASP A 16 12.54 11.54 22.57
CA ASP A 16 13.37 12.09 23.65
C ASP A 16 12.98 11.53 25.03
N GLU A 17 11.69 11.30 25.26
CA GLU A 17 11.17 10.78 26.53
C GLU A 17 11.23 9.26 26.65
N ASN A 18 11.23 8.51 25.54
CA ASN A 18 11.00 7.06 25.52
C ASN A 18 12.13 6.21 24.92
N HIS A 19 13.35 6.75 24.73
CA HIS A 19 14.45 6.05 24.02
C HIS A 19 15.37 5.16 24.86
N GLN A 20 15.03 4.87 26.11
CA GLN A 20 15.91 4.12 27.01
C GLN A 20 16.29 2.72 26.50
N ASP A 21 15.42 2.08 25.72
CA ASP A 21 15.63 0.72 25.17
C ASP A 21 16.26 0.73 23.76
N PHE A 22 16.42 1.92 23.15
CA PHE A 22 16.92 2.09 21.78
C PHE A 22 17.88 3.28 21.66
N THR A 23 18.80 3.40 22.61
CA THR A 23 19.72 4.54 22.69
C THR A 23 20.59 4.69 21.44
N ILE A 24 20.97 3.57 20.81
CA ILE A 24 21.77 3.56 19.57
C ILE A 24 20.95 4.16 18.42
N PHE A 25 19.71 3.70 18.26
CA PHE A 25 18.83 4.12 17.16
C PHE A 25 18.45 5.60 17.30
N TYR A 26 18.13 6.03 18.52
CA TYR A 26 17.83 7.43 18.82
C TYR A 26 19.02 8.36 18.51
N GLU A 27 20.23 8.01 18.97
CA GLU A 27 21.42 8.81 18.69
C GLU A 27 21.74 8.84 17.18
N ALA A 28 21.50 7.75 16.47
CA ALA A 28 21.68 7.69 15.01
C ALA A 28 20.68 8.62 14.28
N LEU A 29 19.40 8.62 14.67
CA LEU A 29 18.38 9.53 14.14
C LEU A 29 18.75 11.01 14.38
N LYS A 30 19.32 11.31 15.55
CA LYS A 30 19.82 12.64 15.89
C LYS A 30 21.01 13.06 15.02
N ARG A 31 22.04 12.22 14.90
CA ARG A 31 23.26 12.52 14.12
C ARG A 31 22.99 12.68 12.62
N THR A 32 21.98 11.98 12.12
CA THR A 32 21.54 12.05 10.72
C THR A 32 20.52 13.16 10.44
N ALA A 33 20.12 13.93 11.46
CA ALA A 33 19.10 14.99 11.40
C ALA A 33 17.71 14.50 10.95
N LEU A 34 17.41 13.21 11.13
CA LEU A 34 16.08 12.66 10.84
C LEU A 34 15.06 13.00 11.93
N LEU A 35 15.49 13.17 13.20
CA LEU A 35 14.59 13.66 14.26
C LEU A 35 13.95 15.02 13.92
N ASP A 36 14.72 15.94 13.33
CA ASP A 36 14.23 17.27 12.93
C ASP A 36 13.09 17.17 11.90
N SER A 37 13.13 16.14 11.06
CA SER A 37 12.12 15.90 10.01
C SER A 37 10.76 15.50 10.58
N LEU A 38 10.72 15.01 11.83
CA LEU A 38 9.53 14.55 12.56
C LEU A 38 8.78 15.69 13.26
N SER A 39 9.17 16.95 13.06
CA SER A 39 8.50 18.12 13.65
C SER A 39 7.26 18.59 12.89
N ARG A 40 7.09 18.16 11.63
CA ARG A 40 5.97 18.57 10.78
C ARG A 40 4.70 17.81 11.14
N TYR A 41 3.62 18.53 11.45
CA TYR A 41 2.33 17.94 11.81
C TYR A 41 1.18 18.43 10.94
N ARG A 42 0.99 19.74 10.78
CA ARG A 42 -0.13 20.31 10.02
C ARG A 42 0.37 21.24 8.93
N ASP A 43 -0.33 21.20 7.80
CA ASP A 43 -0.17 22.17 6.73
C ASP A 43 -1.06 23.39 6.96
N ASP A 44 -0.47 24.50 7.44
CA ASP A 44 -1.23 25.71 7.73
C ASP A 44 -1.71 26.45 6.46
N ASP A 45 -1.03 26.27 5.33
CA ASP A 45 -1.47 26.83 4.04
C ASP A 45 -2.77 26.16 3.57
N TYR A 46 -2.92 24.86 3.84
CA TYR A 46 -4.14 24.11 3.56
C TYR A 46 -5.36 24.69 4.31
N GLU A 47 -5.19 25.12 5.55
CA GLU A 47 -6.29 25.66 6.38
C GLU A 47 -6.95 26.90 5.77
N ILE A 48 -6.19 27.67 5.00
CA ILE A 48 -6.68 28.81 4.23
C ILE A 48 -7.18 28.34 2.86
N TRP A 49 -6.37 27.55 2.15
CA TRP A 49 -6.63 27.09 0.79
C TRP A 49 -7.95 26.30 0.66
N LYS A 50 -8.25 25.47 1.66
CA LYS A 50 -9.42 24.58 1.63
C LYS A 50 -10.71 25.36 1.45
N ASN A 51 -10.80 26.60 1.97
CA ASN A 51 -12.00 27.46 1.90
C ASN A 51 -12.42 27.86 0.47
N ASN A 52 -11.59 27.58 -0.54
CA ASN A 52 -11.97 27.70 -1.95
C ASN A 52 -12.93 26.58 -2.41
N TYR A 53 -13.11 25.55 -1.59
CA TYR A 53 -14.00 24.42 -1.83
C TYR A 53 -15.04 24.34 -0.73
N LYS A 54 -16.24 23.88 -1.09
CA LYS A 54 -17.31 23.62 -0.11
C LYS A 54 -16.86 22.60 0.94
N GLU A 55 -17.54 22.54 2.06
CA GLU A 55 -17.27 21.49 3.06
C GLU A 55 -17.89 20.16 2.63
N PHE A 56 -19.08 20.21 2.05
CA PHE A 56 -19.82 19.04 1.57
C PHE A 56 -20.28 19.21 0.12
N THR A 57 -20.41 18.08 -0.58
CA THR A 57 -20.99 17.99 -1.93
C THR A 57 -21.95 16.80 -2.03
N GLN A 58 -23.02 16.97 -2.79
CA GLN A 58 -23.98 15.92 -3.15
C GLN A 58 -23.76 15.40 -4.58
N SER A 59 -22.63 15.74 -5.19
CA SER A 59 -22.32 15.39 -6.59
C SER A 59 -21.85 13.95 -6.80
N MET A 60 -21.83 13.13 -5.75
CA MET A 60 -21.34 11.75 -5.80
C MET A 60 -22.50 10.79 -6.01
N HIS A 61 -22.86 10.54 -7.27
CA HIS A 61 -23.79 9.49 -7.66
C HIS A 61 -23.01 8.32 -8.28
N ILE A 62 -23.06 7.16 -7.63
CA ILE A 62 -22.21 6.00 -7.99
C ILE A 62 -23.09 4.76 -8.10
N GLY A 63 -23.20 4.22 -9.31
CA GLY A 63 -24.14 3.13 -9.57
C GLY A 63 -25.56 3.58 -9.28
N ASN A 64 -26.23 2.91 -8.36
CA ASN A 64 -27.61 3.24 -7.95
C ASN A 64 -27.70 4.07 -6.66
N GLU A 65 -26.57 4.48 -6.09
CA GLU A 65 -26.53 5.12 -4.77
C GLU A 65 -26.00 6.55 -4.84
N ASP A 66 -26.57 7.39 -3.97
CA ASP A 66 -26.12 8.76 -3.74
C ASP A 66 -25.18 8.80 -2.54
N TYR A 67 -24.25 9.76 -2.53
CA TYR A 67 -23.34 9.98 -1.41
C TYR A 67 -23.17 11.47 -1.15
N VAL A 68 -23.03 11.82 0.12
CA VAL A 68 -22.52 13.13 0.54
C VAL A 68 -21.02 13.01 0.73
N GLY A 69 -20.26 13.69 -0.13
CA GLY A 69 -18.81 13.79 -0.03
C GLY A 69 -18.41 14.94 0.88
N LYS A 70 -17.63 14.65 1.91
CA LYS A 70 -16.96 15.64 2.75
C LYS A 70 -15.59 16.00 2.16
N ARG A 71 -15.26 17.28 2.09
CA ARG A 71 -13.88 17.71 1.83
C ARG A 71 -13.04 17.39 3.07
N PRO A 72 -11.80 16.87 2.94
CA PRO A 72 -10.92 16.71 4.10
C PRO A 72 -10.85 17.98 4.96
N ASP A 73 -10.84 17.79 6.29
CA ASP A 73 -10.81 18.92 7.23
C ASP A 73 -9.43 19.53 7.32
N HIS A 74 -8.40 18.69 7.24
CA HIS A 74 -7.01 19.05 7.45
C HIS A 74 -6.12 18.34 6.44
N ARG A 75 -4.87 18.81 6.34
CA ARG A 75 -3.78 18.09 5.70
C ARG A 75 -2.68 17.87 6.73
N TYR A 76 -2.77 16.76 7.45
CA TYR A 76 -1.75 16.34 8.41
C TYR A 76 -0.59 15.58 7.74
N SER A 77 0.59 15.77 8.32
CA SER A 77 1.78 14.94 8.12
C SER A 77 1.98 14.10 9.37
N GLY A 78 2.29 12.83 9.18
CA GLY A 78 2.56 11.90 10.25
C GLY A 78 3.66 10.92 9.85
N PHE A 79 4.23 10.22 10.82
CA PHE A 79 5.30 9.27 10.59
C PHE A 79 5.13 8.03 11.46
N THR A 80 5.63 6.90 10.98
CA THR A 80 5.74 5.67 11.76
C THR A 80 7.17 5.17 11.70
N LEU A 81 7.81 4.96 12.85
CA LEU A 81 9.17 4.47 12.95
C LEU A 81 9.18 3.00 13.36
N PHE A 82 9.99 2.21 12.66
CA PHE A 82 10.34 0.85 13.06
C PHE A 82 11.72 0.89 13.71
N ILE A 83 11.76 0.78 15.02
CA ILE A 83 12.95 0.98 15.83
C ILE A 83 13.53 -0.38 16.21
N VAL A 84 14.84 -0.56 16.04
CA VAL A 84 15.54 -1.75 16.53
C VAL A 84 16.02 -1.47 17.95
N PRO A 85 15.53 -2.19 18.98
CA PRO A 85 16.03 -2.04 20.34
C PRO A 85 17.52 -2.40 20.44
N ASP A 86 18.24 -1.77 21.37
CA ASP A 86 19.68 -2.00 21.56
C ASP A 86 19.96 -3.49 21.83
N LYS A 87 19.10 -4.13 22.62
CA LYS A 87 19.19 -5.57 22.92
C LYS A 87 19.11 -6.43 21.66
N ALA A 88 18.21 -6.11 20.73
CA ALA A 88 18.09 -6.86 19.47
C ALA A 88 19.36 -6.72 18.62
N LEU A 89 20.00 -5.55 18.63
CA LEU A 89 21.30 -5.36 17.96
C LEU A 89 22.40 -6.22 18.61
N TYR A 90 22.48 -6.28 19.94
CA TYR A 90 23.46 -7.12 20.64
C TYR A 90 23.24 -8.61 20.38
N GLU A 91 21.98 -9.07 20.32
CA GLU A 91 21.64 -10.48 20.12
C GLU A 91 21.83 -10.94 18.67
N LYS A 92 21.41 -10.14 17.69
CA LYS A 92 21.50 -10.53 16.27
C LYS A 92 22.84 -10.22 15.63
N TYR A 93 23.56 -9.23 16.15
CA TYR A 93 24.83 -8.76 15.59
C TYR A 93 25.94 -8.70 16.66
N PRO A 94 26.17 -9.78 17.45
CA PRO A 94 27.09 -9.78 18.59
C PRO A 94 28.54 -9.52 18.22
N ASP A 95 28.94 -9.86 16.99
CA ASP A 95 30.28 -9.59 16.46
C ASP A 95 30.50 -8.10 16.14
N ARG A 96 29.43 -7.30 16.10
CA ARG A 96 29.45 -5.87 15.75
C ARG A 96 29.07 -4.97 16.92
N PHE A 97 28.10 -5.39 17.72
CA PHE A 97 27.57 -4.62 18.83
C PHE A 97 27.73 -5.39 20.13
N ASN A 98 28.21 -4.70 21.15
CA ASN A 98 28.16 -5.19 22.53
C ASN A 98 27.95 -4.01 23.49
N GLU A 99 27.51 -4.32 24.70
CA GLU A 99 27.15 -3.32 25.70
C GLU A 99 28.31 -2.40 26.08
N SER A 100 29.54 -2.94 26.09
CA SER A 100 30.76 -2.22 26.53
C SER A 100 31.26 -1.15 25.55
N MET A 101 30.76 -1.15 24.31
CA MET A 101 31.12 -0.15 23.32
C MET A 101 30.64 1.25 23.73
N THR A 102 31.48 2.25 23.45
CA THR A 102 31.05 3.65 23.49
C THR A 102 29.97 3.92 22.46
N MET A 103 29.18 4.99 22.65
CA MET A 103 28.14 5.35 21.69
C MET A 103 28.72 5.64 20.29
N ASP A 104 29.89 6.29 20.19
CA ASP A 104 30.54 6.53 18.91
C ASP A 104 30.91 5.22 18.18
N GLN A 105 31.42 4.22 18.91
CA GLN A 105 31.69 2.91 18.34
C GLN A 105 30.41 2.20 17.87
N LYS A 106 29.30 2.34 18.62
CA LYS A 106 27.99 1.76 18.25
C LYS A 106 27.44 2.42 16.98
N ILE A 107 27.55 3.75 16.86
CA ILE A 107 27.15 4.49 15.66
C ILE A 107 28.03 4.11 14.46
N ASP A 108 29.34 3.94 14.67
CA ASP A 108 30.27 3.48 13.64
C ASP A 108 29.92 2.07 13.15
N ALA A 109 29.60 1.15 14.06
CA ALA A 109 29.16 -0.20 13.70
C ALA A 109 27.85 -0.20 12.92
N LEU A 110 26.90 0.67 13.29
CA LEU A 110 25.64 0.84 12.57
C LEU A 110 25.86 1.46 11.17
N TYR A 111 26.77 2.42 11.06
CA TYR A 111 27.19 2.98 9.77
C TYR A 111 27.80 1.90 8.86
N ASP A 112 28.70 1.06 9.39
CA ASP A 112 29.35 0.01 8.62
C ASP A 112 28.33 -1.07 8.16
N LEU A 113 27.39 -1.43 9.03
CA LEU A 113 26.26 -2.29 8.67
C LEU A 113 25.39 -1.68 7.57
N ALA A 114 25.07 -0.39 7.67
CA ALA A 114 24.31 0.32 6.65
C ALA A 114 25.04 0.37 5.30
N ALA A 115 26.35 0.66 5.31
CA ALA A 115 27.18 0.69 4.11
C ALA A 115 27.24 -0.68 3.42
N GLU A 116 27.29 -1.77 4.20
CA GLU A 116 27.23 -3.14 3.69
C GLU A 116 25.88 -3.44 3.01
N LYS A 117 24.76 -3.11 3.66
CA LYS A 117 23.40 -3.35 3.14
C LYS A 117 23.14 -2.69 1.78
N TYR A 118 23.77 -1.55 1.52
CA TYR A 118 23.60 -0.78 0.28
C TYR A 118 24.83 -0.80 -0.64
N ALA A 119 25.81 -1.68 -0.39
CA ALA A 119 27.10 -1.66 -1.10
C ALA A 119 26.98 -1.92 -2.62
N ASP A 120 25.94 -2.65 -3.04
CA ASP A 120 25.76 -3.14 -4.39
C ASP A 120 25.46 -2.05 -5.44
N ASN A 121 25.69 -2.37 -6.72
CA ASN A 121 25.52 -1.42 -7.83
C ASN A 121 24.05 -1.08 -8.11
N THR A 122 23.12 -1.99 -7.81
CA THR A 122 21.69 -1.74 -7.99
C THR A 122 21.22 -0.72 -6.96
N SER A 123 21.66 -0.82 -5.69
CA SER A 123 21.45 0.23 -4.69
C SER A 123 22.02 1.57 -5.17
N ALA A 124 23.23 1.58 -5.74
CA ALA A 124 23.81 2.80 -6.29
C ALA A 124 22.94 3.43 -7.38
N SER A 125 22.40 2.61 -8.27
CA SER A 125 21.53 3.08 -9.37
C SER A 125 20.18 3.58 -8.84
N ILE A 126 19.52 2.83 -7.95
CA ILE A 126 18.18 3.17 -7.41
C ILE A 126 18.21 4.51 -6.69
N PHE A 127 19.21 4.72 -5.84
CA PHE A 127 19.32 5.91 -4.98
C PHE A 127 20.22 6.99 -5.58
N GLY A 128 20.61 6.85 -6.86
CA GLY A 128 21.38 7.83 -7.61
C GLY A 128 22.78 8.09 -7.06
N LEU A 129 23.36 7.15 -6.33
CA LEU A 129 24.70 7.26 -5.76
C LEU A 129 25.78 7.32 -6.85
N ASP A 130 25.49 6.76 -8.01
CA ASP A 130 26.31 6.78 -9.23
C ASP A 130 26.22 8.10 -10.02
N LYS A 131 25.25 8.96 -9.69
CA LYS A 131 25.15 10.29 -10.30
C LYS A 131 26.29 11.17 -9.85
N THR A 132 26.80 11.96 -10.78
CA THR A 132 27.93 12.88 -10.57
C THR A 132 27.44 14.26 -10.18
N ASP A 133 28.04 14.83 -9.14
CA ASP A 133 27.87 16.24 -8.79
C ASP A 133 28.58 17.12 -9.86
N PRO A 134 27.85 18.00 -10.58
CA PRO A 134 28.44 18.82 -11.63
C PRO A 134 29.56 19.75 -11.16
N ALA A 135 29.58 20.14 -9.88
CA ALA A 135 30.56 21.06 -9.33
C ALA A 135 31.88 20.37 -8.96
N THR A 136 31.86 19.09 -8.58
CA THR A 136 33.07 18.37 -8.13
C THR A 136 33.55 17.30 -9.10
N GLY A 137 32.70 16.84 -10.02
CA GLY A 137 32.99 15.73 -10.92
C GLY A 137 33.03 14.35 -10.23
N LYS A 138 32.71 14.28 -8.94
CA LYS A 138 32.63 13.04 -8.16
C LYS A 138 31.20 12.53 -8.09
N THR A 139 31.06 11.22 -7.97
CA THR A 139 29.77 10.57 -7.69
C THR A 139 29.26 10.94 -6.29
N TYR A 140 27.94 10.90 -6.07
CA TYR A 140 27.37 11.10 -4.73
C TYR A 140 27.83 10.04 -3.74
N LYS A 141 28.14 8.82 -4.20
CA LYS A 141 28.78 7.78 -3.38
C LYS A 141 30.12 8.27 -2.85
N GLU A 142 31.02 8.73 -3.72
CA GLU A 142 32.36 9.22 -3.34
C GLU A 142 32.30 10.44 -2.41
N LEU A 143 31.29 11.29 -2.56
CA LEU A 143 31.13 12.50 -1.75
C LEU A 143 30.57 12.23 -0.36
N TYR A 144 29.61 11.31 -0.23
CA TYR A 144 28.77 11.23 0.96
C TYR A 144 28.86 9.91 1.72
N TRP A 145 29.54 8.89 1.18
CA TRP A 145 29.82 7.63 1.89
C TRP A 145 31.02 7.80 2.84
N ASN A 146 30.85 8.68 3.82
CA ASN A 146 31.79 8.90 4.92
C ASN A 146 31.06 9.31 6.20
N LYS A 147 31.71 9.13 7.34
CA LYS A 147 31.18 9.43 8.68
C LYS A 147 31.03 10.93 8.98
N ASN A 148 31.55 11.82 8.13
CA ASN A 148 31.41 13.27 8.30
C ASN A 148 30.17 13.84 7.59
N SER A 149 29.49 13.02 6.77
CA SER A 149 28.36 13.44 5.93
C SER A 149 27.02 12.83 6.38
N LEU A 150 26.87 12.48 7.65
CA LEU A 150 25.71 11.73 8.18
C LEU A 150 24.34 12.38 7.90
N LYS A 151 24.29 13.70 7.73
CA LYS A 151 23.05 14.43 7.43
C LYS A 151 22.65 14.40 5.95
N ASN A 152 23.53 13.92 5.07
CA ASN A 152 23.23 13.85 3.64
C ASN A 152 22.34 12.65 3.34
N ARG A 153 21.32 12.83 2.48
CA ARG A 153 20.38 11.77 2.06
C ARG A 153 21.04 10.58 1.36
N HIS A 154 22.21 10.77 0.76
CA HIS A 154 22.98 9.70 0.10
C HIS A 154 23.97 9.00 1.05
N ASN A 155 24.03 9.42 2.32
CA ASN A 155 24.88 8.77 3.31
C ASN A 155 24.27 7.42 3.72
N PRO A 156 25.06 6.34 3.84
CA PRO A 156 24.53 5.01 4.15
C PRO A 156 23.68 4.96 5.42
N LEU A 157 24.12 5.59 6.51
CA LEU A 157 23.38 5.58 7.77
C LEU A 157 22.06 6.36 7.65
N ASN A 158 22.07 7.49 6.94
CA ASN A 158 20.84 8.26 6.68
C ASN A 158 19.85 7.46 5.83
N MET A 159 20.32 6.83 4.75
CA MET A 159 19.48 5.98 3.89
C MET A 159 18.87 4.82 4.69
N PHE A 160 19.70 4.14 5.48
CA PHE A 160 19.30 3.03 6.32
C PHE A 160 18.22 3.41 7.32
N LEU A 161 18.41 4.50 8.07
CA LEU A 161 17.39 4.98 9.02
C LEU A 161 16.14 5.48 8.29
N SER A 162 16.27 6.16 7.15
CA SER A 162 15.12 6.64 6.37
C SER A 162 14.22 5.50 5.89
N TYR A 163 14.78 4.31 5.61
CA TYR A 163 13.99 3.12 5.27
C TYR A 163 13.17 2.57 6.46
N HIS A 164 13.56 2.89 7.69
CA HIS A 164 12.80 2.53 8.90
C HIS A 164 11.69 3.53 9.23
N ILE A 165 11.48 4.57 8.42
CA ILE A 165 10.48 5.61 8.69
C ILE A 165 9.47 5.66 7.54
N LEU A 166 8.20 5.51 7.87
CA LEU A 166 7.09 5.74 6.94
C LEU A 166 6.66 7.20 6.98
N ASP A 167 6.19 7.73 5.85
CA ASP A 167 5.68 9.09 5.71
C ASP A 167 4.20 9.24 6.12
N ARG A 168 3.72 8.27 6.89
CA ARG A 168 2.36 8.24 7.42
C ARG A 168 2.31 7.69 8.82
N LEU A 169 1.30 8.13 9.57
CA LEU A 169 1.06 7.79 10.94
C LEU A 169 0.07 6.62 11.06
N PHE A 170 0.56 5.50 11.56
CA PHE A 170 -0.26 4.41 12.07
C PHE A 170 -0.30 4.48 13.58
N THR A 171 -1.45 4.89 14.13
CA THR A 171 -1.63 5.11 15.58
C THR A 171 -1.73 3.81 16.38
N SER A 172 -2.03 2.69 15.72
CA SER A 172 -2.09 1.37 16.33
C SER A 172 -1.89 0.28 15.28
N THR A 173 -1.60 -0.94 15.74
CA THR A 173 -1.47 -2.11 14.87
C THR A 173 -2.75 -2.44 14.10
N ALA A 174 -3.92 -2.06 14.63
CA ALA A 174 -5.20 -2.21 13.95
C ALA A 174 -5.35 -1.32 12.69
N LYS A 175 -4.51 -0.28 12.57
CA LYS A 175 -4.49 0.62 11.40
C LYS A 175 -3.32 0.32 10.45
N LEU A 176 -2.32 -0.47 10.87
CA LEU A 176 -1.12 -0.78 10.07
C LEU A 176 -1.46 -1.41 8.73
N ILE A 177 -2.39 -2.39 8.71
CA ILE A 177 -2.76 -3.17 7.54
C ILE A 177 -4.27 -3.31 7.50
N ASN A 178 -4.87 -3.18 6.31
CA ASN A 178 -6.28 -3.53 6.12
C ASN A 178 -6.42 -5.05 6.15
N CYS A 179 -7.00 -5.58 7.22
CA CYS A 179 -7.26 -7.02 7.35
C CYS A 179 -8.65 -7.41 6.82
N TRP A 180 -9.51 -6.43 6.50
CA TRP A 180 -10.86 -6.73 6.01
C TRP A 180 -10.80 -7.33 4.62
N GLN A 181 -11.72 -8.26 4.36
CA GLN A 181 -11.92 -8.83 3.02
C GLN A 181 -10.74 -9.64 2.46
N ILE A 182 -9.78 -10.06 3.31
CA ILE A 182 -8.68 -10.95 2.94
C ILE A 182 -8.95 -12.37 3.42
N ASN A 183 -8.97 -13.34 2.50
CA ASN A 183 -9.11 -14.74 2.80
C ASN A 183 -7.75 -15.35 3.20
N THR A 184 -7.53 -15.48 4.50
CA THR A 184 -6.28 -15.96 5.11
C THR A 184 -5.98 -17.44 4.83
N ALA A 185 -6.86 -18.15 4.14
CA ALA A 185 -6.55 -19.47 3.59
C ALA A 185 -5.65 -19.41 2.34
N TYR A 186 -5.58 -18.25 1.66
CA TYR A 186 -4.87 -18.08 0.39
C TYR A 186 -3.77 -17.02 0.43
N ALA A 187 -3.91 -15.97 1.25
CA ALA A 187 -2.88 -14.95 1.41
C ALA A 187 -2.94 -14.28 2.77
N ASP A 188 -1.79 -13.76 3.21
CA ASP A 188 -1.71 -12.89 4.38
C ASP A 188 -2.17 -11.47 4.02
N PRO A 189 -2.91 -10.77 4.91
CA PRO A 189 -3.15 -9.33 4.76
C PRO A 189 -1.82 -8.60 4.62
N THR A 190 -1.65 -7.91 3.50
CA THR A 190 -0.38 -7.32 3.08
C THR A 190 -0.59 -5.91 2.55
N GLU A 191 0.31 -5.00 2.90
CA GLU A 191 0.42 -3.68 2.28
C GLU A 191 1.86 -3.35 1.86
N TRP A 192 1.97 -2.61 0.77
CA TRP A 192 3.24 -2.08 0.28
C TRP A 192 3.26 -0.57 0.52
N VAL A 193 4.13 -0.12 1.41
CA VAL A 193 4.12 1.27 1.90
C VAL A 193 5.45 1.94 1.64
N GLY A 194 5.41 3.11 0.99
CA GLY A 194 6.60 3.93 0.74
C GLY A 194 7.25 4.40 2.05
N THR A 195 8.58 4.52 2.04
CA THR A 195 9.36 5.00 3.20
C THR A 195 9.92 6.40 2.95
N MET A 196 10.56 7.00 3.96
CA MET A 196 11.31 8.25 3.78
C MET A 196 12.59 8.09 2.95
N LEU A 197 13.07 6.86 2.73
CA LEU A 197 14.08 6.58 1.71
C LEU A 197 13.40 6.55 0.34
N ASP A 198 13.66 7.57 -0.49
CA ASP A 198 13.02 7.70 -1.80
C ASP A 198 13.29 6.46 -2.69
N PHE A 199 12.36 6.16 -3.60
CA PHE A 199 12.38 4.95 -4.44
C PHE A 199 12.35 3.60 -3.69
N SER A 200 11.93 3.58 -2.42
CA SER A 200 11.78 2.34 -1.65
C SER A 200 10.39 2.20 -1.03
N ALA A 201 10.04 0.96 -0.69
CA ALA A 201 8.83 0.60 0.05
C ALA A 201 9.11 -0.62 0.93
N VAL A 202 8.40 -0.73 2.05
CA VAL A 202 8.36 -1.92 2.90
C VAL A 202 7.17 -2.81 2.55
N LYS A 203 7.28 -4.11 2.82
CA LYS A 203 6.13 -5.01 2.94
C LYS A 203 5.69 -5.02 4.40
N LEU A 204 4.48 -4.57 4.69
CA LEU A 204 3.82 -4.79 5.98
C LEU A 204 2.91 -6.00 5.82
N GLU A 205 3.04 -7.01 6.67
CA GLU A 205 2.28 -8.24 6.57
C GLU A 205 1.81 -8.73 7.93
N LYS A 206 0.57 -9.20 8.03
CA LYS A 206 0.07 -9.92 9.20
C LYS A 206 0.10 -11.41 8.90
N VAL A 207 1.02 -12.15 9.51
CA VAL A 207 1.41 -13.49 9.04
C VAL A 207 0.58 -14.58 9.69
N TYR A 208 -0.10 -15.40 8.89
CA TYR A 208 -0.90 -16.53 9.34
C TYR A 208 -0.17 -17.85 9.08
N ARG A 209 -0.31 -18.81 10.01
CA ARG A 209 0.31 -20.14 9.90
C ARG A 209 -0.22 -20.97 8.72
N THR A 210 -1.38 -20.61 8.18
CA THR A 210 -1.92 -21.15 6.94
C THR A 210 -1.07 -20.79 5.72
N ILE A 211 -0.37 -19.67 5.76
CA ILE A 211 0.48 -19.16 4.68
C ILE A 211 1.96 -19.46 4.96
N ASP A 212 2.44 -19.17 6.17
CA ASP A 212 3.78 -19.55 6.63
C ASP A 212 3.71 -20.54 7.82
N PRO A 213 3.79 -21.85 7.56
CA PRO A 213 3.77 -22.86 8.62
C PRO A 213 4.89 -22.74 9.65
N ALA A 214 5.99 -22.04 9.32
CA ALA A 214 7.14 -21.86 10.18
C ALA A 214 7.07 -20.59 11.05
N VAL A 215 6.01 -19.79 10.94
CA VAL A 215 5.87 -18.54 11.69
C VAL A 215 5.84 -18.79 13.20
N GLU A 216 6.73 -18.10 13.90
CA GLU A 216 6.94 -18.23 15.34
C GLU A 216 5.78 -17.62 16.13
N TYR A 217 5.33 -16.42 15.71
CA TYR A 217 4.22 -15.67 16.29
C TYR A 217 3.08 -15.57 15.28
N GLU A 218 2.10 -16.47 15.37
CA GLU A 218 0.95 -16.51 14.46
C GLU A 218 0.05 -15.28 14.67
N ARG A 219 -0.38 -14.65 13.56
CA ARG A 219 -1.26 -13.48 13.50
C ARG A 219 -0.63 -12.19 14.03
N ASP A 220 0.69 -12.17 14.18
CA ASP A 220 1.47 -10.96 14.45
C ASP A 220 1.93 -10.30 13.15
N PHE A 221 2.51 -9.10 13.29
CA PHE A 221 2.97 -8.29 12.17
C PHE A 221 4.46 -8.52 11.90
N TYR A 222 4.80 -8.68 10.62
CA TYR A 222 6.17 -8.81 10.16
C TYR A 222 6.44 -7.81 9.04
N ILE A 223 7.68 -7.34 8.97
CA ILE A 223 8.14 -6.41 7.94
C ILE A 223 9.14 -7.10 7.03
N ASN A 224 8.93 -6.95 5.71
CA ASN A 224 9.74 -7.57 4.67
C ASN A 224 9.81 -9.11 4.80
N HIS A 225 8.69 -9.72 5.18
CA HIS A 225 8.53 -11.17 5.25
C HIS A 225 8.16 -11.76 3.88
N SER A 226 8.58 -13.01 3.64
CA SER A 226 8.12 -13.83 2.53
C SER A 226 8.15 -15.30 2.96
N GLU A 227 7.01 -15.95 2.84
CA GLU A 227 6.84 -17.40 3.00
C GLU A 227 7.67 -18.17 1.96
N ALA A 228 8.07 -19.40 2.25
CA ALA A 228 8.75 -20.23 1.26
C ALA A 228 7.79 -20.60 0.11
N CYS A 229 8.03 -20.06 -1.09
CA CYS A 229 7.16 -20.27 -2.24
C CYS A 229 7.95 -20.41 -3.55
N THR A 230 7.27 -20.76 -4.64
CA THR A 230 7.96 -20.98 -5.92
C THR A 230 8.66 -19.72 -6.45
N TYR A 231 8.21 -18.52 -6.07
CA TYR A 231 8.74 -17.24 -6.57
C TYR A 231 10.03 -16.80 -5.87
N ASN A 232 10.32 -17.37 -4.70
CA ASN A 232 11.56 -17.11 -3.96
C ASN A 232 12.42 -18.38 -3.81
N ASN A 233 12.26 -19.36 -4.72
CA ASN A 233 12.99 -20.63 -4.72
C ASN A 233 12.77 -21.46 -3.44
N TYR A 234 11.59 -21.37 -2.84
CA TYR A 234 11.23 -22.03 -1.58
C TYR A 234 12.14 -21.61 -0.41
N GLU A 235 12.69 -20.40 -0.46
CA GLU A 235 13.49 -19.82 0.61
C GLU A 235 12.64 -18.86 1.42
N ARG A 236 12.29 -19.27 2.65
CA ARG A 236 11.59 -18.41 3.59
C ARG A 236 12.47 -17.21 3.99
N ILE A 237 11.93 -16.01 3.85
CA ILE A 237 12.48 -14.78 4.43
C ILE A 237 11.62 -14.43 5.64
N ARG A 238 12.16 -14.66 6.84
CA ARG A 238 11.43 -14.41 8.10
C ARG A 238 10.91 -12.98 8.23
N GLY A 239 11.67 -12.00 7.72
CA GLY A 239 11.42 -10.59 8.01
C GLY A 239 11.66 -10.24 9.49
N ALA A 240 11.41 -8.98 9.82
CA ALA A 240 11.50 -8.49 11.20
C ALA A 240 10.13 -8.57 11.87
N HIS A 241 10.06 -9.19 13.04
CA HIS A 241 8.83 -9.26 13.83
C HIS A 241 8.59 -7.92 14.54
N LEU A 242 7.39 -7.38 14.40
CA LEU A 242 6.99 -6.10 14.97
C LEU A 242 6.30 -6.30 16.32
N THR A 243 6.71 -5.54 17.32
CA THR A 243 6.06 -5.47 18.63
C THR A 243 5.82 -4.02 19.06
N THR A 244 4.92 -3.82 20.01
CA THR A 244 4.73 -2.54 20.69
C THR A 244 5.63 -2.47 21.92
N PRO A 245 6.23 -1.31 22.25
CA PRO A 245 6.99 -1.17 23.49
C PRO A 245 6.09 -1.44 24.71
N GLU A 246 6.61 -2.18 25.68
CA GLU A 246 5.91 -2.43 26.93
C GLU A 246 6.01 -1.21 27.85
N ASN A 247 4.88 -0.75 28.41
CA ASN A 247 4.83 0.32 29.41
C ASN A 247 5.35 1.70 28.96
N ALA A 248 5.42 1.96 27.65
CA ALA A 248 5.74 3.27 27.10
C ALA A 248 4.63 3.75 26.17
N ASP A 249 4.41 5.07 26.13
CA ASP A 249 3.59 5.66 25.08
C ASP A 249 4.37 5.53 23.77
N ASN A 250 3.75 4.90 22.77
CA ASN A 250 4.39 4.63 21.49
C ASN A 250 3.85 5.51 20.36
N PHE A 251 3.09 6.55 20.73
CA PHE A 251 2.42 7.44 19.79
C PHE A 251 2.25 8.86 20.37
N SER A 252 2.43 9.86 19.51
CA SER A 252 2.19 11.29 19.73
C SER A 252 1.50 11.90 18.52
N LEU A 253 1.16 13.18 18.56
CA LEU A 253 0.33 13.86 17.55
C LEU A 253 0.65 13.54 16.08
N ASN A 254 1.92 13.34 15.73
CA ASN A 254 2.38 13.07 14.37
C ASN A 254 3.36 11.90 14.25
N VAL A 255 3.65 11.15 15.31
CA VAL A 255 4.58 10.02 15.25
C VAL A 255 4.04 8.84 16.02
N ALA A 256 4.15 7.64 15.44
CA ALA A 256 4.13 6.39 16.18
C ALA A 256 5.48 5.68 16.03
N TYR A 257 5.87 4.89 17.02
CA TYR A 257 6.97 3.95 16.87
C TYR A 257 6.58 2.54 17.33
N TYR A 258 7.22 1.57 16.69
CA TYR A 258 7.11 0.15 17.01
C TYR A 258 8.50 -0.43 17.08
N TYR A 259 8.67 -1.48 17.88
CA TYR A 259 9.91 -2.23 17.88
C TYR A 259 9.91 -3.28 16.79
N VAL A 260 11.08 -3.48 16.18
CA VAL A 260 11.35 -4.59 15.27
C VAL A 260 12.57 -5.35 15.77
N ASP A 261 12.51 -6.67 15.69
CA ASP A 261 13.57 -7.53 16.21
C ASP A 261 14.77 -7.69 15.25
N ASP A 262 14.74 -7.06 14.08
CA ASP A 262 15.84 -7.01 13.12
C ASP A 262 15.92 -5.66 12.43
N VAL A 263 17.09 -5.39 11.85
CA VAL A 263 17.28 -4.24 10.96
C VAL A 263 16.50 -4.42 9.66
N LEU A 264 15.95 -3.32 9.18
CA LEU A 264 15.31 -3.23 7.87
C LEU A 264 16.27 -2.61 6.87
N ALA A 265 16.31 -3.16 5.66
CA ALA A 265 17.00 -2.54 4.54
C ALA A 265 16.26 -2.84 3.24
N TYR A 266 16.29 -1.90 2.31
CA TYR A 266 15.86 -2.14 0.93
C TYR A 266 16.97 -2.84 0.15
N ASP A 267 17.52 -3.92 0.71
CA ASP A 267 18.72 -4.63 0.25
C ASP A 267 18.41 -5.67 -0.86
N PRO A 268 19.39 -6.43 -1.39
CA PRO A 268 19.14 -7.44 -2.41
C PRO A 268 18.11 -8.51 -2.01
N ILE A 269 17.98 -8.87 -0.72
CA ILE A 269 17.01 -9.86 -0.27
C ILE A 269 15.60 -9.28 -0.40
N MET A 270 15.40 -8.06 0.08
CA MET A 270 14.11 -7.37 -0.05
C MET A 270 13.70 -7.24 -1.53
N ARG A 271 14.61 -6.75 -2.37
CA ARG A 271 14.29 -6.46 -3.78
C ARG A 271 14.08 -7.71 -4.64
N ASN A 272 14.90 -8.75 -4.43
CA ASN A 272 14.95 -9.89 -5.34
C ASN A 272 14.18 -11.12 -4.85
N LYS A 273 13.84 -11.18 -3.54
CA LYS A 273 13.10 -12.31 -2.96
C LYS A 273 11.74 -11.87 -2.43
N VAL A 274 11.71 -10.90 -1.52
CA VAL A 274 10.45 -10.46 -0.89
C VAL A 274 9.53 -9.77 -1.90
N MET A 275 10.08 -8.86 -2.71
CA MET A 275 9.33 -8.15 -3.74
C MET A 275 9.18 -8.93 -5.05
N ASN A 276 9.75 -10.14 -5.15
CA ASN A 276 9.51 -11.02 -6.29
C ASN A 276 8.19 -11.78 -6.14
N THR A 277 7.10 -11.02 -6.03
CA THR A 277 5.73 -11.51 -5.85
C THR A 277 4.75 -10.60 -6.57
N ARG A 278 3.46 -10.96 -6.60
CA ARG A 278 2.42 -10.09 -7.14
C ARG A 278 2.17 -8.96 -6.14
N LEU A 279 2.67 -7.76 -6.44
CA LEU A 279 2.47 -6.60 -5.57
C LEU A 279 1.07 -6.04 -5.81
N ARG A 280 0.08 -6.53 -5.05
CA ARG A 280 -1.26 -5.93 -4.98
C ARG A 280 -1.24 -4.74 -4.03
N ILE A 281 -1.57 -3.57 -4.56
CA ILE A 281 -1.49 -2.30 -3.86
C ILE A 281 -2.86 -1.66 -3.88
N ASP A 282 -3.46 -1.55 -2.70
CA ASP A 282 -4.66 -0.77 -2.47
C ASP A 282 -4.39 0.71 -2.77
N PHE A 283 -5.26 1.35 -3.56
CA PHE A 283 -5.14 2.79 -3.84
C PHE A 283 -5.28 3.63 -2.57
N MET A 284 -6.01 3.15 -1.57
CA MET A 284 -6.15 3.80 -0.26
C MET A 284 -4.83 3.91 0.50
N THR A 285 -3.85 3.06 0.16
CA THR A 285 -2.52 3.03 0.75
C THR A 285 -1.48 3.74 -0.13
N LEU A 286 -1.84 4.25 -1.30
CA LEU A 286 -0.88 4.95 -2.17
C LEU A 286 -0.49 6.33 -1.62
N TRP A 287 -1.45 7.06 -1.02
CA TRP A 287 -1.26 8.44 -0.59
C TRP A 287 -1.23 8.58 0.94
N PRO A 288 -0.15 9.15 1.51
CA PRO A 288 -0.02 9.34 2.96
C PRO A 288 -1.17 10.15 3.57
N GLU A 289 -1.71 11.12 2.83
CA GLU A 289 -2.79 12.00 3.30
C GLU A 289 -4.05 11.20 3.69
N LEU A 290 -4.31 10.06 3.05
CA LEU A 290 -5.47 9.22 3.37
C LEU A 290 -5.31 8.53 4.74
N THR A 291 -4.10 8.10 5.07
CA THR A 291 -3.77 7.53 6.38
C THR A 291 -3.68 8.62 7.45
N ASN A 292 -2.92 9.70 7.18
CA ASN A 292 -2.63 10.77 8.14
C ASN A 292 -3.87 11.54 8.59
N ASN A 293 -4.93 11.57 7.77
CA ASN A 293 -6.17 12.26 8.09
C ASN A 293 -7.31 11.27 8.43
N ASN A 294 -6.98 9.99 8.73
CA ASN A 294 -7.93 8.94 9.11
C ASN A 294 -9.10 8.78 8.11
N ILE A 295 -8.81 8.94 6.81
CA ILE A 295 -9.76 8.70 5.71
C ILE A 295 -9.76 7.21 5.36
N ARG A 296 -8.57 6.60 5.26
CA ARG A 296 -8.40 5.15 5.10
C ARG A 296 -8.96 4.43 6.34
N LEU A 297 -9.79 3.41 6.11
CA LEU A 297 -10.44 2.63 7.17
C LEU A 297 -11.25 3.51 8.16
N CYS A 298 -11.90 4.57 7.65
CA CYS A 298 -12.81 5.38 8.47
C CYS A 298 -14.16 4.67 8.70
N GLY A 299 -14.86 5.07 9.75
CA GLY A 299 -16.15 4.50 10.10
C GLY A 299 -16.10 3.04 10.55
N ASN A 300 -17.27 2.39 10.55
CA ASN A 300 -17.37 0.96 10.84
C ASN A 300 -17.51 0.13 9.55
N PRO A 301 -16.50 -0.69 9.18
CA PRO A 301 -16.53 -1.53 7.98
C PRO A 301 -17.57 -2.66 8.01
N THR A 302 -18.19 -2.93 9.16
CA THR A 302 -19.27 -3.93 9.26
C THR A 302 -20.64 -3.36 8.87
N GLN A 303 -20.77 -2.04 8.70
CA GLN A 303 -22.01 -1.42 8.31
C GLN A 303 -22.27 -1.48 6.80
N ALA A 304 -23.51 -1.81 6.47
CA ALA A 304 -24.06 -1.59 5.14
C ALA A 304 -24.19 -0.09 4.83
N TYR A 305 -24.43 0.20 3.56
CA TYR A 305 -24.87 1.53 3.14
C TYR A 305 -26.15 1.93 3.89
N ASN A 306 -26.20 3.17 4.38
CA ASN A 306 -27.30 3.68 5.18
C ASN A 306 -27.43 5.21 5.04
N SER A 307 -28.43 5.81 5.70
CA SER A 307 -28.74 7.24 5.58
C SER A 307 -27.59 8.19 5.95
N GLY A 308 -26.62 7.74 6.76
CA GLY A 308 -25.43 8.55 7.07
C GLY A 308 -24.46 8.69 5.89
N ASP A 309 -24.51 7.79 4.90
CA ASP A 309 -23.76 7.95 3.65
C ASP A 309 -24.30 9.10 2.79
N ASN A 310 -25.56 9.48 3.01
CA ASN A 310 -26.28 10.56 2.36
C ASN A 310 -26.37 11.84 3.20
N SER A 311 -25.61 11.94 4.31
CA SER A 311 -25.71 13.08 5.23
C SER A 311 -24.37 13.77 5.49
N GLU A 312 -24.44 15.02 5.92
CA GLU A 312 -23.29 15.79 6.40
C GLU A 312 -22.82 15.33 7.79
N ASP A 313 -23.65 14.58 8.52
CA ASP A 313 -23.32 14.03 9.84
C ASP A 313 -22.42 12.79 9.76
N GLY A 314 -22.42 12.10 8.61
CA GLY A 314 -21.67 10.87 8.39
C GLY A 314 -22.30 9.65 9.07
N THR A 315 -21.51 8.58 9.18
CA THR A 315 -21.86 7.32 9.85
C THR A 315 -21.10 7.15 11.15
N GLU A 316 -21.38 6.05 11.86
CA GLU A 316 -20.75 5.78 13.15
C GLU A 316 -19.22 5.68 13.05
N ALA A 317 -18.54 5.84 14.19
CA ALA A 317 -17.08 5.81 14.28
C ALA A 317 -16.37 6.81 13.33
N GLY A 318 -17.01 7.94 13.03
CA GLY A 318 -16.47 8.99 12.17
C GLY A 318 -16.37 8.58 10.71
N GLY A 319 -17.26 7.72 10.23
CA GLY A 319 -17.31 7.31 8.84
C GLY A 319 -17.84 8.42 7.95
N TYR A 320 -17.06 8.83 6.96
CA TYR A 320 -17.47 9.80 5.96
C TYR A 320 -17.07 9.31 4.57
N ASN A 321 -17.86 9.68 3.58
CA ASN A 321 -17.41 9.65 2.19
C ASN A 321 -16.69 10.98 1.93
N TYR A 322 -15.68 10.97 1.08
CA TYR A 322 -14.85 12.14 0.82
C TYR A 322 -14.80 12.47 -0.66
N TYR A 323 -14.74 13.76 -0.98
CA TYR A 323 -14.24 14.22 -2.27
C TYR A 323 -12.93 14.97 -2.05
N LEU A 324 -11.95 14.72 -2.91
CA LEU A 324 -10.58 15.17 -2.77
C LEU A 324 -10.32 16.29 -3.78
N PRO A 325 -10.23 17.56 -3.36
CA PRO A 325 -10.04 18.64 -4.31
C PRO A 325 -8.64 18.64 -4.93
N PRO A 326 -8.47 19.20 -6.15
CA PRO A 326 -7.17 19.28 -6.83
C PRO A 326 -6.09 19.88 -5.92
N GLY A 327 -4.93 19.22 -5.78
CA GLY A 327 -3.84 19.71 -4.92
C GLY A 327 -3.93 19.30 -3.44
N TYR A 328 -4.95 18.56 -3.02
CA TYR A 328 -4.97 17.93 -1.70
C TYR A 328 -3.93 16.82 -1.57
N LEU A 329 -3.94 15.87 -2.51
CA LEU A 329 -3.03 14.72 -2.53
C LEU A 329 -1.67 15.09 -3.14
N LYS A 330 -0.59 14.75 -2.46
CA LYS A 330 0.77 14.86 -3.00
C LYS A 330 0.95 13.94 -4.21
N ASN A 331 1.72 14.41 -5.18
CA ASN A 331 2.06 13.65 -6.39
C ASN A 331 0.85 13.24 -7.24
N VAL A 332 -0.27 13.98 -7.12
CA VAL A 332 -1.46 13.82 -7.95
C VAL A 332 -1.80 15.16 -8.61
N SER A 333 -2.18 15.11 -9.88
CA SER A 333 -2.82 16.20 -10.60
C SER A 333 -4.24 15.77 -10.94
N ILE A 334 -5.22 16.64 -10.67
CA ILE A 334 -6.65 16.42 -10.90
C ILE A 334 -7.14 17.64 -11.67
N SER A 335 -7.79 17.45 -12.82
CA SER A 335 -8.41 18.56 -13.56
C SER A 335 -9.65 19.11 -12.85
N ASP A 336 -9.98 20.38 -13.08
CA ASP A 336 -11.11 21.07 -12.41
C ASP A 336 -12.48 20.41 -12.64
N ASN A 337 -12.68 19.71 -13.77
CA ASN A 337 -13.93 19.00 -14.08
C ASN A 337 -13.98 17.56 -13.53
N THR A 338 -13.09 17.22 -12.60
CA THR A 338 -13.00 15.89 -12.00
C THR A 338 -13.44 15.93 -10.54
N THR A 339 -14.33 15.01 -10.17
CA THR A 339 -14.54 14.64 -8.78
C THR A 339 -13.76 13.36 -8.50
N PHE A 340 -12.66 13.49 -7.79
CA PHE A 340 -11.91 12.36 -7.25
C PHE A 340 -12.44 12.07 -5.85
N PHE A 341 -12.95 10.87 -5.59
CA PHE A 341 -13.70 10.61 -4.36
C PHE A 341 -13.33 9.28 -3.73
N ILE A 342 -13.70 9.15 -2.45
CA ILE A 342 -13.57 7.97 -1.64
C ILE A 342 -14.91 7.71 -0.94
N SER A 343 -15.45 6.50 -1.05
CA SER A 343 -16.49 6.02 -0.15
C SER A 343 -15.85 5.28 1.02
N ARG A 344 -16.40 5.43 2.23
CA ARG A 344 -15.96 4.65 3.39
C ARG A 344 -16.09 3.14 3.12
N PRO A 345 -15.41 2.29 3.90
CA PRO A 345 -15.68 0.85 3.89
C PRO A 345 -17.16 0.53 4.12
N ILE A 346 -17.75 -0.23 3.20
CA ILE A 346 -19.14 -0.71 3.24
C ILE A 346 -19.13 -2.23 3.02
N VAL A 347 -19.74 -2.96 3.96
CA VAL A 347 -19.58 -4.42 4.08
C VAL A 347 -19.97 -5.22 2.82
N TYR A 348 -20.95 -4.73 2.06
CA TYR A 348 -21.48 -5.41 0.87
C TYR A 348 -20.85 -4.93 -0.44
N TRP A 349 -19.98 -3.92 -0.40
CA TRP A 349 -19.29 -3.45 -1.60
C TRP A 349 -18.21 -4.41 -2.02
N SER A 350 -18.22 -4.70 -3.31
CA SER A 350 -17.33 -5.63 -4.00
C SER A 350 -16.02 -4.97 -4.43
N ASN A 351 -15.58 -3.96 -3.67
CA ASN A 351 -14.28 -3.32 -3.76
C ASN A 351 -13.41 -3.81 -2.60
N MET A 352 -12.11 -3.98 -2.80
CA MET A 352 -11.21 -4.62 -1.85
C MET A 352 -11.13 -3.77 -0.57
N GLY A 353 -11.58 -4.32 0.55
CA GLY A 353 -11.70 -3.57 1.81
C GLY A 353 -13.07 -2.90 2.01
N GLY A 354 -13.93 -2.93 0.99
CA GLY A 354 -15.28 -2.37 0.97
C GLY A 354 -15.35 -0.86 0.73
N ASP A 355 -14.21 -0.16 0.69
CA ASP A 355 -14.14 1.25 0.31
C ASP A 355 -14.09 1.41 -1.21
N VAL A 356 -14.41 2.60 -1.70
CA VAL A 356 -14.43 2.85 -3.16
C VAL A 356 -13.66 4.11 -3.44
N LEU A 357 -12.51 3.99 -4.09
CA LEU A 357 -11.88 5.15 -4.72
C LEU A 357 -12.34 5.24 -6.17
N GLY A 358 -12.81 6.42 -6.59
CA GLY A 358 -13.33 6.60 -7.94
C GLY A 358 -13.17 7.98 -8.51
N ILE A 359 -13.44 8.07 -9.81
CA ILE A 359 -13.31 9.28 -10.61
C ILE A 359 -14.63 9.52 -11.35
N LEU A 360 -15.23 10.68 -11.12
CA LEU A 360 -16.40 11.17 -11.82
C LEU A 360 -16.06 12.46 -12.59
N GLY A 361 -16.88 12.77 -13.60
CA GLY A 361 -16.78 14.00 -14.38
C GLY A 361 -16.85 13.77 -15.89
N THR A 362 -17.41 14.73 -16.62
CA THR A 362 -17.64 14.66 -18.08
C THR A 362 -16.35 14.57 -18.91
N SER A 363 -15.23 14.97 -18.34
CA SER A 363 -13.93 15.05 -19.02
C SER A 363 -12.77 14.83 -18.04
N TYR A 364 -12.96 13.93 -17.06
CA TYR A 364 -11.98 13.76 -15.99
C TYR A 364 -10.58 13.48 -16.54
N ASP A 365 -9.58 14.05 -15.87
CA ASP A 365 -8.16 13.85 -16.13
C ASP A 365 -7.41 13.82 -14.79
N VAL A 366 -6.81 12.68 -14.49
CA VAL A 366 -6.07 12.47 -13.24
C VAL A 366 -4.72 11.85 -13.56
N THR A 367 -3.65 12.42 -13.03
CA THR A 367 -2.30 11.84 -13.12
C THR A 367 -1.76 11.60 -11.72
N PHE A 368 -1.21 10.43 -11.44
CA PHE A 368 -0.57 10.10 -10.16
C PHE A 368 0.71 9.28 -10.39
N ARG A 369 1.58 9.24 -9.37
CA ARG A 369 2.81 8.45 -9.43
C ARG A 369 2.54 6.96 -9.19
N LEU A 370 3.24 6.11 -9.93
CA LEU A 370 3.33 4.69 -9.61
C LEU A 370 4.01 4.50 -8.24
N PRO A 371 3.62 3.46 -7.46
CA PRO A 371 4.29 3.13 -6.21
C PRO A 371 5.74 2.70 -6.44
N ASN A 372 6.55 2.84 -5.39
CA ASN A 372 7.97 2.47 -5.44
C ASN A 372 8.13 0.95 -5.44
N VAL A 373 8.71 0.41 -6.51
CA VAL A 373 9.11 -1.00 -6.65
C VAL A 373 10.54 -1.07 -7.21
N PRO A 374 11.24 -2.22 -7.08
CA PRO A 374 12.58 -2.35 -7.63
C PRO A 374 12.58 -2.10 -9.15
N PRO A 375 13.71 -1.64 -9.73
CA PRO A 375 13.83 -1.54 -11.17
C PRO A 375 13.65 -2.90 -11.83
N GLY A 376 12.90 -2.93 -12.93
CA GLY A 376 12.54 -4.18 -13.59
C GLY A 376 11.39 -4.00 -14.58
N THR A 377 11.02 -5.09 -15.24
CA THR A 377 9.84 -5.13 -16.10
C THR A 377 8.69 -5.79 -15.36
N TYR A 378 7.55 -5.10 -15.31
CA TYR A 378 6.35 -5.55 -14.61
C TYR A 378 5.16 -5.57 -15.57
N GLU A 379 4.29 -6.55 -15.43
CA GLU A 379 2.93 -6.43 -15.95
C GLU A 379 2.12 -5.56 -14.99
N LEU A 380 1.68 -4.39 -15.47
CA LEU A 380 0.81 -3.48 -14.73
C LEU A 380 -0.65 -3.86 -14.98
N ARG A 381 -1.40 -4.05 -13.90
CA ARG A 381 -2.82 -4.41 -13.94
C ARG A 381 -3.66 -3.52 -13.04
N LEU A 382 -4.94 -3.43 -13.34
CA LEU A 382 -5.95 -2.81 -12.47
C LEU A 382 -7.04 -3.83 -12.13
N GLY A 383 -7.27 -4.03 -10.84
CA GLY A 383 -8.48 -4.69 -10.32
C GLY A 383 -9.64 -3.71 -10.29
N TYR A 384 -10.83 -4.15 -10.69
CA TYR A 384 -12.03 -3.31 -10.65
C TYR A 384 -13.32 -4.13 -10.62
N CYS A 385 -14.39 -3.47 -10.18
CA CYS A 385 -15.76 -3.97 -10.23
C CYS A 385 -16.51 -3.37 -11.43
N ALA A 386 -16.85 -4.23 -12.39
CA ALA A 386 -17.61 -3.86 -13.57
C ALA A 386 -19.09 -3.63 -13.24
N LEU A 387 -19.65 -2.51 -13.71
CA LEU A 387 -21.08 -2.19 -13.62
C LEU A 387 -21.50 -1.37 -14.85
N VAL A 388 -22.74 -1.51 -15.28
CA VAL A 388 -23.26 -0.81 -16.47
C VAL A 388 -23.09 0.72 -16.42
N ASP A 389 -23.09 1.29 -15.21
CA ASP A 389 -22.92 2.72 -14.94
C ASP A 389 -21.45 3.16 -14.75
N ARG A 390 -20.47 2.27 -14.98
CA ARG A 390 -19.04 2.65 -14.92
C ARG A 390 -18.60 3.49 -16.11
N GLY A 391 -17.48 4.18 -15.93
CA GLY A 391 -16.84 5.02 -16.94
C GLY A 391 -15.95 4.26 -17.93
N ILE A 392 -15.48 4.99 -18.93
CA ILE A 392 -14.48 4.53 -19.90
C ILE A 392 -13.30 5.49 -19.87
N GLY A 393 -12.09 4.97 -19.62
CA GLY A 393 -10.88 5.78 -19.48
C GLY A 393 -9.73 5.28 -20.33
N GLN A 394 -9.04 6.21 -21.00
CA GLN A 394 -7.73 5.95 -21.58
C GLN A 394 -6.66 6.04 -20.49
N VAL A 395 -5.84 4.99 -20.40
CA VAL A 395 -4.69 4.94 -19.50
C VAL A 395 -3.44 5.37 -20.24
N TYR A 396 -2.59 6.17 -19.61
CA TYR A 396 -1.26 6.52 -20.08
C TYR A 396 -0.23 6.14 -19.02
N VAL A 397 0.93 5.67 -19.44
CA VAL A 397 2.10 5.46 -18.58
C VAL A 397 3.20 6.36 -19.11
N ASP A 398 3.73 7.24 -18.26
CA ASP A 398 4.72 8.28 -18.60
C ASP A 398 4.33 9.12 -19.83
N GLY A 399 3.04 9.48 -19.90
CA GLY A 399 2.48 10.27 -20.99
C GLY A 399 2.21 9.47 -22.29
N ILE A 400 2.55 8.18 -22.34
CA ILE A 400 2.32 7.32 -23.50
C ILE A 400 1.01 6.55 -23.32
N PRO A 401 0.04 6.65 -24.26
CA PRO A 401 -1.23 5.92 -24.17
C PRO A 401 -0.98 4.41 -24.24
N GLN A 402 -1.68 3.66 -23.38
CA GLN A 402 -1.55 2.21 -23.26
C GLN A 402 -2.82 1.53 -23.75
N GLY A 403 -2.68 0.62 -24.72
CA GLY A 403 -3.77 -0.17 -25.26
C GLY A 403 -4.97 0.64 -25.76
N ILE A 404 -6.13 -0.02 -25.85
CA ILE A 404 -7.41 0.64 -26.08
C ILE A 404 -7.97 1.20 -24.75
N PRO A 405 -8.86 2.21 -24.78
CA PRO A 405 -9.53 2.69 -23.58
C PRO A 405 -10.19 1.54 -22.81
N MET A 406 -10.05 1.56 -21.50
CA MET A 406 -10.64 0.55 -20.64
C MET A 406 -12.11 0.91 -20.39
N ASP A 407 -12.99 0.04 -20.87
CA ASP A 407 -14.43 0.11 -20.65
C ASP A 407 -14.79 -0.81 -19.48
N MET A 408 -15.20 -0.21 -18.36
CA MET A 408 -15.49 -0.91 -17.12
C MET A 408 -16.94 -1.41 -17.03
N ARG A 409 -17.72 -1.36 -18.12
CA ARG A 409 -19.17 -1.58 -18.05
C ARG A 409 -19.64 -3.02 -18.24
N TYR A 410 -18.79 -3.87 -18.81
CA TYR A 410 -19.13 -5.26 -19.10
C TYR A 410 -18.44 -6.22 -18.13
N SER A 411 -19.17 -7.27 -17.74
CA SER A 411 -18.67 -8.35 -16.89
C SER A 411 -17.92 -9.41 -17.71
N ALA A 412 -17.40 -10.42 -17.02
CA ALA A 412 -16.53 -11.42 -17.62
C ALA A 412 -17.19 -12.29 -18.67
N GLY A 413 -18.53 -12.41 -18.69
CA GLY A 413 -19.27 -13.16 -19.71
C GLY A 413 -19.26 -12.52 -21.10
N ASP A 414 -18.85 -11.26 -21.23
CA ASP A 414 -18.75 -10.58 -22.52
C ASP A 414 -17.68 -11.24 -23.42
N SER A 415 -17.96 -11.40 -24.71
CA SER A 415 -17.03 -11.99 -25.68
C SER A 415 -15.65 -11.33 -25.74
N ARG A 416 -15.53 -10.04 -25.37
CA ARG A 416 -14.26 -9.31 -25.27
C ARG A 416 -13.39 -9.78 -24.11
N VAL A 417 -13.99 -10.40 -23.10
CA VAL A 417 -13.30 -11.01 -21.96
C VAL A 417 -13.18 -12.51 -22.18
N GLY A 418 -14.32 -13.18 -22.42
CA GLY A 418 -14.42 -14.62 -22.60
C GLY A 418 -14.27 -15.43 -21.31
N GLY A 419 -14.73 -14.94 -20.17
CA GLY A 419 -14.65 -15.64 -18.88
C GLY A 419 -15.76 -16.68 -18.67
N LEU A 420 -15.41 -17.82 -18.09
CA LEU A 420 -16.34 -18.88 -17.68
C LEU A 420 -16.75 -18.71 -16.22
N TYR A 421 -18.02 -18.33 -15.98
CA TYR A 421 -18.58 -18.06 -14.66
C TYR A 421 -19.92 -18.76 -14.45
N ASN A 422 -20.22 -19.15 -13.21
CA ASN A 422 -21.47 -19.80 -12.83
C ASN A 422 -22.50 -18.74 -12.40
N GLY A 423 -23.05 -18.02 -13.38
CA GLY A 423 -23.85 -16.83 -13.12
C GLY A 423 -23.05 -15.72 -12.44
N GLY A 424 -23.73 -14.83 -11.71
CA GLY A 424 -23.10 -13.65 -11.13
C GLY A 424 -22.08 -13.95 -10.02
N LYS A 425 -22.41 -14.88 -9.10
CA LYS A 425 -21.64 -15.16 -7.88
C LYS A 425 -21.48 -16.63 -7.52
N GLY A 426 -21.80 -17.54 -8.44
CA GLY A 426 -21.79 -18.98 -8.18
C GLY A 426 -20.37 -19.53 -8.14
N TRP A 427 -20.19 -20.62 -7.40
CA TRP A 427 -18.92 -21.37 -7.44
C TRP A 427 -18.61 -21.80 -8.87
N ARG A 428 -17.39 -21.51 -9.35
CA ARG A 428 -16.98 -21.88 -10.72
C ARG A 428 -16.52 -23.33 -10.79
N ASN A 429 -15.66 -23.73 -9.85
CA ASN A 429 -14.96 -25.01 -9.87
C ASN A 429 -15.74 -26.09 -9.10
N LYS A 430 -16.06 -27.20 -9.78
CA LYS A 430 -16.82 -28.32 -9.21
C LYS A 430 -16.01 -29.26 -8.33
N GLU A 431 -14.68 -29.25 -8.45
CA GLU A 431 -13.78 -29.96 -7.54
C GLU A 431 -13.60 -29.20 -6.21
N GLU A 432 -13.76 -27.88 -6.21
CA GLU A 432 -13.72 -27.05 -5.00
C GLU A 432 -15.07 -26.98 -4.27
N ASN A 433 -16.18 -27.09 -5.00
CA ASN A 433 -17.52 -27.00 -4.43
C ASN A 433 -18.56 -27.79 -5.25
N SER A 434 -19.47 -28.49 -4.60
CA SER A 434 -20.51 -29.30 -5.26
C SER A 434 -21.51 -28.50 -6.11
N SER A 435 -21.58 -27.18 -5.92
CA SER A 435 -22.38 -26.25 -6.75
C SER A 435 -21.61 -25.70 -7.95
N GLY A 436 -20.33 -26.05 -8.11
CA GLY A 436 -19.50 -25.69 -9.25
C GLY A 436 -19.91 -26.40 -10.53
N ILE A 437 -19.61 -25.78 -11.68
CA ILE A 437 -20.04 -26.29 -13.00
C ILE A 437 -18.89 -26.58 -13.97
N TYR A 438 -17.69 -26.05 -13.70
CA TYR A 438 -16.50 -26.26 -14.53
C TYR A 438 -15.47 -27.11 -13.80
N THR A 439 -14.68 -27.89 -14.55
CA THR A 439 -13.47 -28.53 -14.04
C THR A 439 -12.35 -27.51 -13.86
N THR A 440 -11.34 -27.91 -13.11
CA THR A 440 -10.07 -27.21 -12.96
C THR A 440 -9.38 -27.02 -14.31
N GLU A 441 -9.36 -28.05 -15.16
CA GLU A 441 -8.77 -27.98 -16.50
C GLU A 441 -9.49 -26.97 -17.41
N GLU A 442 -10.83 -26.95 -17.37
CA GLU A 442 -11.63 -25.97 -18.13
C GLU A 442 -11.36 -24.54 -17.68
N LEU A 443 -11.20 -24.33 -16.36
CA LEU A 443 -10.91 -23.01 -15.79
C LEU A 443 -9.47 -22.57 -16.05
N GLU A 444 -8.51 -23.49 -16.07
CA GLU A 444 -7.12 -23.19 -16.45
C GLU A 444 -7.03 -22.79 -17.93
N GLU A 445 -7.70 -23.48 -18.83
CA GLU A 445 -7.77 -23.09 -20.24
C GLU A 445 -8.50 -21.75 -20.40
N ASN A 446 -9.59 -21.54 -19.66
CA ASN A 446 -10.29 -20.26 -19.67
C ASN A 446 -9.42 -19.10 -19.19
N ALA A 447 -8.58 -19.31 -18.16
CA ALA A 447 -7.64 -18.30 -17.69
C ALA A 447 -6.64 -17.90 -18.79
N ARG A 448 -6.22 -18.84 -19.65
CA ARG A 448 -5.39 -18.53 -20.84
C ARG A 448 -6.17 -17.69 -21.86
N VAL A 449 -7.43 -18.01 -22.11
CA VAL A 449 -8.31 -17.24 -23.00
C VAL A 449 -8.49 -15.82 -22.49
N MET A 450 -8.86 -15.65 -21.21
CA MET A 450 -8.99 -14.33 -20.58
C MET A 450 -7.67 -13.57 -20.67
N LYS A 451 -6.53 -14.20 -20.37
CA LYS A 451 -5.21 -13.57 -20.44
C LYS A 451 -4.89 -13.09 -21.86
N ASN A 452 -5.16 -13.90 -22.89
CA ASN A 452 -4.97 -13.51 -24.29
C ASN A 452 -5.82 -12.30 -24.67
N ASN A 453 -7.00 -12.17 -24.06
CA ASN A 453 -7.86 -11.01 -24.19
C ASN A 453 -7.42 -9.83 -23.31
N GLY A 454 -6.40 -10.00 -22.46
CA GLY A 454 -5.84 -9.00 -21.54
C GLY A 454 -6.55 -8.90 -20.19
N TYR A 455 -7.26 -9.95 -19.79
CA TYR A 455 -8.02 -10.03 -18.54
C TYR A 455 -7.58 -11.19 -17.67
N TYR A 456 -7.84 -11.07 -16.37
CA TYR A 456 -7.71 -12.16 -15.40
C TYR A 456 -8.95 -12.15 -14.51
N SER A 457 -9.27 -13.30 -13.93
CA SER A 457 -10.30 -13.39 -12.88
C SER A 457 -9.92 -12.50 -11.69
N GLY A 458 -10.88 -12.12 -10.86
CA GLY A 458 -10.58 -11.65 -9.51
C GLY A 458 -9.81 -12.71 -8.68
N PRO A 459 -9.04 -12.30 -7.67
CA PRO A 459 -8.23 -13.23 -6.87
C PRO A 459 -9.07 -14.06 -5.89
N LYS A 460 -8.56 -15.22 -5.47
CA LYS A 460 -9.17 -16.06 -4.43
C LYS A 460 -8.89 -15.56 -3.01
N SER A 461 -7.80 -14.82 -2.85
CA SER A 461 -7.37 -14.19 -1.61
C SER A 461 -8.26 -13.01 -1.17
N VAL A 462 -9.18 -12.53 -2.02
CA VAL A 462 -10.08 -11.41 -1.69
C VAL A 462 -11.54 -11.86 -1.75
N PHE A 463 -12.34 -11.38 -0.81
CA PHE A 463 -13.78 -11.61 -0.76
C PHE A 463 -14.54 -10.34 -0.42
N TYR A 464 -15.84 -10.28 -0.70
CA TYR A 464 -16.71 -9.25 -0.14
C TYR A 464 -17.91 -9.87 0.58
N GLY A 465 -18.61 -9.05 1.36
CA GLY A 465 -19.51 -9.54 2.39
C GLY A 465 -18.70 -10.07 3.58
N ASN A 466 -19.16 -9.80 4.79
CA ASN A 466 -18.48 -10.21 6.00
C ASN A 466 -19.49 -10.89 6.92
N ASP A 467 -19.15 -12.06 7.46
CA ASP A 467 -19.95 -12.73 8.48
C ASP A 467 -19.67 -12.22 9.90
N GLY A 468 -18.56 -11.49 10.09
CA GLY A 468 -18.11 -11.02 11.38
C GLY A 468 -18.69 -9.67 11.75
N ASN A 469 -19.65 -9.64 12.67
CA ASN A 469 -20.21 -8.38 13.18
C ASN A 469 -19.16 -7.44 13.83
N ASP A 470 -17.97 -7.95 14.15
CA ASP A 470 -16.95 -7.31 14.99
C ASP A 470 -15.49 -7.46 14.50
N ALA A 471 -15.19 -8.36 13.54
CA ALA A 471 -13.82 -8.67 13.13
C ALA A 471 -13.73 -9.15 11.67
N PRO A 472 -12.58 -8.98 11.00
CA PRO A 472 -12.37 -9.41 9.62
C PRO A 472 -12.22 -10.93 9.54
N ARG A 473 -13.26 -11.61 9.05
CA ARG A 473 -13.26 -13.07 8.87
C ARG A 473 -14.00 -13.45 7.59
N TYR A 474 -13.55 -14.55 7.01
CA TYR A 474 -14.21 -15.20 5.88
C TYR A 474 -15.17 -16.27 6.38
N SER A 475 -16.35 -16.34 5.75
CA SER A 475 -17.27 -17.45 5.88
C SER A 475 -17.89 -17.82 4.54
N ALA A 476 -17.85 -19.11 4.24
CA ALA A 476 -18.45 -19.65 3.02
C ALA A 476 -19.97 -19.47 2.92
N ASN A 477 -20.66 -19.13 4.03
CA ASN A 477 -22.11 -18.95 4.04
C ASN A 477 -22.56 -17.55 3.61
N THR A 478 -21.73 -16.52 3.80
CA THR A 478 -22.10 -15.11 3.56
C THR A 478 -21.16 -14.41 2.59
N CYS A 479 -19.87 -14.74 2.62
CA CYS A 479 -18.85 -14.09 1.82
C CYS A 479 -18.87 -14.61 0.38
N THR A 480 -18.59 -13.72 -0.56
CA THR A 480 -18.39 -14.05 -1.97
C THR A 480 -16.93 -13.81 -2.33
N ILE A 481 -16.23 -14.85 -2.78
CA ILE A 481 -14.84 -14.76 -3.24
C ILE A 481 -14.80 -14.06 -4.60
N TYR A 482 -13.84 -13.14 -4.80
CA TYR A 482 -13.72 -12.35 -6.03
C TYR A 482 -13.58 -13.21 -7.28
N TYR A 483 -12.79 -14.28 -7.18
CA TYR A 483 -12.63 -15.29 -8.22
C TYR A 483 -13.95 -15.86 -8.78
N ASN A 484 -14.99 -15.97 -7.95
CA ASN A 484 -16.29 -16.53 -8.32
C ASN A 484 -17.29 -15.46 -8.84
N GLN A 485 -16.95 -14.17 -8.74
CA GLN A 485 -17.83 -13.07 -9.08
C GLN A 485 -17.54 -12.58 -10.52
N ASP A 486 -18.54 -12.63 -11.39
CA ASP A 486 -18.36 -12.37 -12.84
C ASP A 486 -18.02 -10.92 -13.17
N ASN A 487 -18.36 -9.99 -12.28
CA ASN A 487 -18.05 -8.57 -12.46
C ASN A 487 -16.81 -8.10 -11.68
N LEU A 488 -16.04 -9.01 -11.07
CA LEU A 488 -14.76 -8.70 -10.42
C LEU A 488 -13.60 -9.27 -11.21
N MET A 489 -12.78 -8.37 -11.73
CA MET A 489 -11.81 -8.69 -12.76
C MET A 489 -10.54 -7.88 -12.60
N ARG A 490 -9.45 -8.39 -13.18
CA ARG A 490 -8.21 -7.63 -13.36
C ARG A 490 -7.95 -7.42 -14.83
N ARG A 491 -7.67 -6.18 -15.23
CA ARG A 491 -7.30 -5.79 -16.60
C ARG A 491 -5.81 -5.53 -16.69
N LYS A 492 -5.14 -6.18 -17.64
CA LYS A 492 -3.78 -5.79 -18.04
C LYS A 492 -3.79 -4.42 -18.70
N ILE A 493 -2.99 -3.49 -18.18
CA ILE A 493 -2.76 -2.17 -18.79
C ILE A 493 -1.62 -2.27 -19.80
N CYS A 494 -0.42 -2.66 -19.35
CA CYS A 494 0.77 -2.77 -20.18
C CYS A 494 1.86 -3.60 -19.48
N ASN A 495 2.96 -3.85 -20.19
CA ASN A 495 4.23 -4.17 -19.54
C ASN A 495 4.97 -2.84 -19.33
N VAL A 496 5.24 -2.47 -18.08
CA VAL A 496 5.94 -1.24 -17.72
C VAL A 496 7.40 -1.56 -17.37
N GLU A 497 8.32 -0.73 -17.85
CA GLU A 497 9.73 -0.75 -17.46
C GLU A 497 9.93 0.28 -16.34
N VAL A 498 10.12 -0.20 -15.12
CA VAL A 498 10.48 0.64 -13.97
C VAL A 498 11.98 0.87 -13.97
N LYS A 499 12.39 2.14 -14.07
CA LYS A 499 13.79 2.57 -14.19
C LYS A 499 14.33 3.01 -12.83
N PRO A 500 15.63 2.79 -12.57
CA PRO A 500 16.26 3.26 -11.33
C PRO A 500 16.23 4.79 -11.23
N ASN A 501 16.13 5.31 -10.00
CA ASN A 501 16.09 6.73 -9.66
C ASN A 501 15.12 7.54 -10.54
N THR A 502 13.97 6.96 -10.89
CA THR A 502 12.99 7.58 -11.78
C THR A 502 11.60 7.35 -11.20
N HIS A 503 10.80 8.42 -11.08
CA HIS A 503 9.39 8.27 -10.79
C HIS A 503 8.62 8.09 -12.09
N HIS A 504 7.75 7.09 -12.10
CA HIS A 504 6.84 6.82 -13.20
C HIS A 504 5.44 7.32 -12.86
N THR A 505 4.65 7.63 -13.88
CA THR A 505 3.31 8.21 -13.72
C THR A 505 2.27 7.43 -14.50
N ILE A 506 1.07 7.31 -13.91
CA ILE A 506 -0.15 6.90 -14.61
C ILE A 506 -1.03 8.12 -14.78
N ARG A 507 -1.58 8.30 -15.99
CA ARG A 507 -2.66 9.25 -16.24
C ARG A 507 -3.89 8.53 -16.73
N LEU A 508 -5.05 8.92 -16.22
CA LEU A 508 -6.36 8.41 -16.54
C LEU A 508 -7.20 9.56 -17.09
N ARG A 509 -7.66 9.43 -18.33
CA ARG A 509 -8.48 10.44 -18.98
C ARG A 509 -9.78 9.84 -19.47
N SER A 510 -10.91 10.48 -19.17
CA SER A 510 -12.20 10.07 -19.70
C SER A 510 -12.19 10.11 -21.22
N VAL A 511 -12.77 9.09 -21.84
CA VAL A 511 -13.15 9.10 -23.25
C VAL A 511 -14.67 9.08 -23.43
N LEU A 512 -15.42 9.12 -22.33
CA LEU A 512 -16.86 9.19 -22.30
C LEU A 512 -17.29 10.63 -22.03
N THR A 513 -17.62 11.38 -23.08
CA THR A 513 -17.83 12.83 -23.02
C THR A 513 -19.23 13.26 -22.56
N SER A 514 -20.14 12.31 -22.30
CA SER A 514 -21.57 12.59 -22.07
C SER A 514 -22.15 11.99 -20.79
N SER A 515 -21.31 11.44 -19.90
CA SER A 515 -21.78 10.87 -18.64
C SER A 515 -21.12 11.58 -17.46
N GLU A 516 -21.95 12.16 -16.59
CA GLU A 516 -21.53 12.73 -15.31
C GLU A 516 -21.47 11.68 -14.20
N SER A 517 -22.19 10.56 -14.36
CA SER A 517 -22.27 9.44 -13.41
C SER A 517 -21.33 8.27 -13.74
N GLY A 518 -20.66 8.30 -14.89
CA GLY A 518 -19.76 7.26 -15.38
C GLY A 518 -18.51 7.13 -14.53
N ASN A 519 -18.60 6.43 -13.40
CA ASN A 519 -17.52 6.27 -12.43
C ASN A 519 -16.41 5.37 -12.98
N PHE A 520 -15.19 5.89 -13.07
CA PHE A 520 -13.99 5.08 -13.26
C PHE A 520 -13.39 4.72 -11.90
N THR A 521 -13.49 3.45 -11.51
CA THR A 521 -13.14 2.99 -10.17
C THR A 521 -11.69 2.51 -10.11
N LEU A 522 -11.02 2.84 -9.02
CA LEU A 522 -9.66 2.42 -8.70
C LEU A 522 -9.72 1.59 -7.43
N ASP A 523 -9.74 0.26 -7.58
CA ASP A 523 -9.84 -0.66 -6.44
C ASP A 523 -8.44 -1.00 -5.91
N TYR A 524 -7.68 -1.76 -6.69
CA TYR A 524 -6.27 -2.02 -6.44
C TYR A 524 -5.51 -2.10 -7.75
N MET A 525 -4.22 -1.81 -7.69
CA MET A 525 -3.29 -2.05 -8.79
C MET A 525 -2.42 -3.26 -8.50
N GLU A 526 -2.00 -3.96 -9.54
CA GLU A 526 -0.96 -4.99 -9.43
C GLU A 526 0.24 -4.61 -10.28
N LEU A 527 1.42 -4.70 -9.67
CA LEU A 527 2.70 -4.75 -10.38
C LEU A 527 3.22 -6.18 -10.23
N VAL A 528 3.30 -6.92 -11.33
CA VAL A 528 3.73 -8.32 -11.30
C VAL A 528 5.05 -8.45 -12.05
N PRO A 529 6.16 -8.86 -11.40
CA PRO A 529 7.41 -9.15 -12.08
C PRO A 529 7.19 -10.07 -13.30
N ILE A 530 7.76 -9.72 -14.44
CA ILE A 530 7.45 -10.41 -15.70
C ILE A 530 7.91 -11.89 -15.71
N ASP A 531 8.92 -12.21 -14.91
CA ASP A 531 9.46 -13.55 -14.72
C ASP A 531 8.53 -14.48 -13.92
N ILE A 532 7.64 -13.92 -13.11
CA ILE A 532 6.61 -14.69 -12.38
C ILE A 532 5.21 -14.59 -13.00
N CYS A 533 5.03 -13.79 -14.06
CA CYS A 533 3.79 -13.75 -14.82
C CYS A 533 3.55 -15.09 -15.54
N GLY A 534 2.67 -15.93 -14.99
CA GLY A 534 2.37 -17.26 -15.53
C GLY A 534 1.48 -17.20 -16.77
N ALA A 535 1.36 -18.31 -17.51
CA ALA A 535 0.53 -18.42 -18.73
C ALA A 535 -0.99 -18.22 -18.52
N GLY A 536 -1.46 -17.91 -17.31
CA GLY A 536 -2.85 -18.05 -16.90
C GLY A 536 -3.09 -19.44 -16.30
N GLY A 537 -3.84 -19.51 -15.21
CA GLY A 537 -4.14 -20.73 -14.46
C GLY A 537 -4.49 -20.43 -13.00
N LEU A 538 -4.98 -21.41 -12.23
CA LEU A 538 -5.45 -21.18 -10.86
C LEU A 538 -4.38 -20.54 -9.95
N GLY A 539 -3.09 -20.88 -10.13
CA GLY A 539 -1.99 -20.28 -9.37
C GLY A 539 -1.83 -18.77 -9.55
N GLU A 540 -2.24 -18.22 -10.70
CA GLU A 540 -2.26 -16.78 -11.00
C GLU A 540 -3.43 -16.06 -10.32
N ASP A 541 -4.51 -16.81 -10.07
CA ASP A 541 -5.75 -16.33 -9.46
C ASP A 541 -5.81 -16.64 -7.95
N LEU A 542 -4.88 -17.42 -7.39
CA LEU A 542 -4.80 -17.70 -5.95
C LEU A 542 -4.53 -16.43 -5.14
N TYR A 543 -3.51 -15.68 -5.57
CA TYR A 543 -2.91 -14.58 -4.82
C TYR A 543 -3.54 -13.26 -5.15
#